data_AF-A0A8C4NB55-F1
#
_entry.id   AF-A0A8C4NB55-F1
#
_cell.length_a   1.000
_cell.length_b   1.000
_cell.length_c   1.000
_cell.angle_alpha   90.00
_cell.angle_beta   90.00
_cell.angle_gamma   90.00
#
_symmetry.space_group_name_H-M   'P 1'
#
loop_
_entity.id
_entity.type
_entity.pdbx_description
1 polymer ?
#
loop_
_entity_poly.entity_id
_entity_poly.type
_entity_poly.pdbx_seq_one_letter_code
_entity_poly.pdbx_strand_id
1 'polypeptide(L)'
;MEKLVNFIQEKDVSKRMQHGPEVLTILRDVERSPDLDNDAETVDKIVEGLICWVTTNHYKVCLLGMESFEILVTRLKDKMKVHLKLLLPAVQDRLGDGKEQVREQAHGLLLKIMEFCTSPQMVWDKLMFGFKHKNNHVREITCSCLTATISTFGTKCLSFMRTVPHLCGLLEDANGQVRDAALNCLVEIYRHFGDKVRADIIKNGLPHGR
;
A
#
# COMPACT_ATOMS: atom_id res chain seq x y z
N MET A 1 -23.67 14.66 -5.06
CA MET A 1 -22.90 13.42 -5.33
C MET A 1 -22.68 13.15 -6.81
N GLU A 2 -23.68 13.26 -7.69
CA GLU A 2 -23.54 12.98 -9.13
C GLU A 2 -22.38 13.73 -9.82
N LYS A 3 -22.20 15.03 -9.54
CA LYS A 3 -21.07 15.84 -10.05
C LYS A 3 -19.70 15.21 -9.73
N LEU A 4 -19.52 14.71 -8.50
CA LEU A 4 -18.28 14.07 -8.06
C LEU A 4 -18.02 12.78 -8.84
N VAL A 5 -19.04 11.93 -8.96
CA VAL A 5 -18.97 10.68 -9.72
C VAL A 5 -18.59 10.97 -11.18
N ASN A 6 -19.22 11.98 -11.80
CA ASN A 6 -18.93 12.38 -13.18
C ASN A 6 -17.49 12.85 -13.36
N PHE A 7 -16.93 13.63 -12.42
CA PHE A 7 -15.52 14.03 -12.47
C PHE A 7 -14.57 12.84 -12.38
N ILE A 8 -14.87 11.88 -11.51
CA ILE A 8 -14.02 10.71 -11.29
C ILE A 8 -14.10 9.73 -12.48
N GLN A 9 -15.27 9.56 -13.08
CA GLN A 9 -15.51 8.65 -14.21
C GLN A 9 -15.08 9.22 -15.57
N GLU A 10 -14.68 10.50 -15.64
CA GLU A 10 -14.11 11.08 -16.85
C GLU A 10 -12.93 10.23 -17.35
N LYS A 11 -12.81 10.07 -18.66
CA LYS A 11 -11.80 9.21 -19.31
C LYS A 11 -10.60 10.01 -19.79
N ASP A 12 -10.79 11.29 -20.10
CA ASP A 12 -9.71 12.16 -20.55
C ASP A 12 -8.75 12.53 -19.39
N VAL A 13 -7.46 12.29 -19.61
CA VAL A 13 -6.41 12.53 -18.60
C VAL A 13 -6.30 14.01 -18.23
N SER A 14 -6.43 14.90 -19.21
CA SER A 14 -6.31 16.35 -18.98
C SER A 14 -7.46 16.86 -18.13
N LYS A 15 -8.67 16.38 -18.40
CA LYS A 15 -9.84 16.69 -17.57
C LYS A 15 -9.74 16.10 -16.17
N ARG A 16 -9.25 14.87 -16.00
CA ARG A 16 -8.98 14.30 -14.66
C ARG A 16 -8.03 15.19 -13.86
N MET A 17 -6.96 15.69 -14.48
CA MET A 17 -6.06 16.64 -13.83
C MET A 17 -6.76 17.95 -13.45
N GLN A 18 -7.59 18.49 -14.35
CA GLN A 18 -8.33 19.72 -14.09
C GLN A 18 -9.35 19.55 -12.94
N HIS A 19 -10.02 18.41 -12.87
CA HIS A 19 -11.04 18.14 -11.86
C HIS A 19 -10.47 17.63 -10.54
N GLY A 20 -9.26 17.07 -10.53
CA GLY A 20 -8.62 16.48 -9.35
C GLY A 20 -8.67 17.35 -8.08
N PRO A 21 -8.28 18.64 -8.12
CA PRO A 21 -8.35 19.51 -6.95
C PRO A 21 -9.77 19.68 -6.39
N GLU A 22 -10.78 19.75 -7.26
CA GLU A 22 -12.18 19.86 -6.88
C GLU A 22 -12.70 18.52 -6.31
N VAL A 23 -12.29 17.38 -6.89
CA VAL A 23 -12.56 16.05 -6.33
C VAL A 23 -12.04 15.93 -4.90
N LEU A 24 -10.78 16.30 -4.67
CA LEU A 24 -10.18 16.28 -3.32
C LEU A 24 -10.92 17.19 -2.35
N THR A 25 -11.32 18.39 -2.80
CA THR A 25 -12.07 19.34 -1.99
C THR A 25 -13.42 18.77 -1.57
N ILE A 26 -14.16 18.17 -2.50
CA ILE A 26 -15.48 17.57 -2.21
C ILE A 26 -15.33 16.36 -1.28
N LEU A 27 -14.33 15.50 -1.48
CA LEU A 27 -14.12 14.31 -0.65
C LEU A 27 -13.73 14.65 0.79
N ARG A 28 -12.92 15.71 0.99
CA ARG A 28 -12.48 16.18 2.31
C ARG A 28 -13.58 16.85 3.11
N ASP A 29 -14.46 17.56 2.43
CA ASP A 29 -15.50 18.35 3.05
C ASP A 29 -16.80 17.53 3.19
N VAL A 30 -17.11 17.15 4.43
CA VAL A 30 -18.30 16.37 4.77
C VAL A 30 -19.58 17.13 4.40
N GLU A 31 -19.60 18.47 4.46
CA GLU A 31 -20.77 19.27 4.08
C GLU A 31 -21.01 19.27 2.57
N ARG A 32 -19.94 19.12 1.76
CA ARG A 32 -20.04 19.00 0.29
C ARG A 32 -20.40 17.59 -0.19
N SER A 33 -20.27 16.60 0.69
CA SER A 33 -20.56 15.20 0.37
C SER A 33 -21.20 14.45 1.55
N PRO A 34 -22.34 14.93 2.09
CA PRO A 34 -22.91 14.44 3.35
C PRO A 34 -23.36 12.98 3.27
N ASP A 35 -23.81 12.54 2.10
CA ASP A 35 -24.35 11.19 1.90
C ASP A 35 -23.28 10.14 1.59
N LEU A 36 -22.02 10.54 1.36
CA LEU A 36 -20.94 9.63 0.95
C LEU A 36 -20.73 8.48 1.93
N ASP A 37 -20.93 8.73 3.24
CA ASP A 37 -20.74 7.71 4.26
C ASP A 37 -21.87 6.68 4.26
N ASN A 38 -23.04 6.99 3.70
CA ASN A 38 -24.24 6.15 3.78
C ASN A 38 -24.71 5.61 2.42
N ASP A 39 -24.14 6.07 1.33
CA ASP A 39 -24.46 5.65 -0.03
C ASP A 39 -23.40 4.71 -0.59
N ALA A 40 -23.58 3.41 -0.33
CA ALA A 40 -22.66 2.36 -0.79
C ALA A 40 -22.54 2.30 -2.33
N GLU A 41 -23.64 2.51 -3.06
CA GLU A 41 -23.62 2.45 -4.53
C GLU A 41 -22.78 3.59 -5.12
N THR A 42 -22.89 4.79 -4.53
CA THR A 42 -22.03 5.92 -4.92
C THR A 42 -20.57 5.67 -4.55
N VAL A 43 -20.28 5.08 -3.38
CA VAL A 43 -18.91 4.70 -2.99
C VAL A 43 -18.33 3.70 -3.98
N ASP A 44 -19.08 2.67 -4.38
CA ASP A 44 -18.65 1.67 -5.38
C ASP A 44 -18.19 2.36 -6.68
N LYS A 45 -19.01 3.26 -7.22
CA LYS A 45 -18.71 4.02 -8.46
C LYS A 45 -17.48 4.91 -8.31
N ILE A 46 -17.32 5.55 -7.15
CA ILE A 46 -16.16 6.39 -6.84
C ILE A 46 -14.89 5.53 -6.79
N VAL A 47 -14.94 4.40 -6.09
CA VAL A 47 -13.80 3.48 -5.95
C VAL A 47 -13.39 2.95 -7.32
N GLU A 48 -14.32 2.43 -8.12
CA GLU A 48 -14.03 1.91 -9.47
C GLU A 48 -13.34 2.95 -10.36
N GLY A 49 -13.84 4.18 -10.35
CA GLY A 49 -13.24 5.27 -11.11
C GLY A 49 -11.87 5.69 -10.59
N LEU A 50 -11.67 5.79 -9.27
CA LEU A 50 -10.37 6.12 -8.68
C LEU A 50 -9.32 5.01 -8.88
N ILE A 51 -9.72 3.73 -8.96
CA ILE A 51 -8.79 2.66 -9.38
C ILE A 51 -8.22 2.96 -10.76
N CYS A 52 -9.05 3.45 -11.70
CA CYS A 52 -8.59 3.86 -13.02
C CYS A 52 -7.63 5.08 -12.98
N TRP A 53 -7.67 5.87 -11.93
CA TRP A 53 -6.72 6.96 -11.70
C TRP A 53 -5.40 6.40 -11.15
N VAL A 54 -5.45 5.49 -10.17
CA VAL A 54 -4.25 4.86 -9.60
C VAL A 54 -3.48 4.03 -10.64
N THR A 55 -4.17 3.32 -11.53
CA THR A 55 -3.52 2.45 -12.53
C THR A 55 -3.09 3.17 -13.82
N THR A 56 -3.26 4.49 -13.90
CA THR A 56 -2.87 5.26 -15.09
C THR A 56 -1.36 5.45 -15.19
N ASN A 57 -0.85 5.64 -16.41
CA ASN A 57 0.56 5.98 -16.65
C ASN A 57 0.87 7.47 -16.40
N HIS A 58 -0.15 8.32 -16.29
CA HIS A 58 0.06 9.74 -16.01
C HIS A 58 0.26 9.99 -14.51
N TYR A 59 1.52 10.13 -14.08
CA TYR A 59 1.88 10.16 -12.65
C TYR A 59 1.07 11.16 -11.82
N LYS A 60 0.76 12.38 -12.30
CA LYS A 60 -0.05 13.34 -11.54
C LYS A 60 -1.49 12.87 -11.28
N VAL A 61 -2.08 12.14 -12.23
CA VAL A 61 -3.44 11.59 -12.05
C VAL A 61 -3.39 10.41 -11.10
N CYS A 62 -2.32 9.61 -11.15
CA CYS A 62 -2.06 8.56 -10.17
C CYS A 62 -1.95 9.12 -8.75
N LEU A 63 -1.16 10.19 -8.54
CA LEU A 63 -1.04 10.88 -7.25
C LEU A 63 -2.40 11.39 -6.74
N LEU A 64 -3.18 12.06 -7.60
CA LEU A 64 -4.53 12.52 -7.26
C LEU A 64 -5.46 11.36 -6.88
N GLY A 65 -5.36 10.23 -7.58
CA GLY A 65 -6.13 9.02 -7.29
C GLY A 65 -5.78 8.43 -5.92
N MET A 66 -4.49 8.33 -5.60
CA MET A 66 -4.04 7.85 -4.29
C MET A 66 -4.42 8.82 -3.17
N GLU A 67 -4.29 10.13 -3.37
CA GLU A 67 -4.70 11.14 -2.38
C GLU A 67 -6.21 11.08 -2.11
N SER A 68 -7.01 10.85 -3.15
CA SER A 68 -8.45 10.63 -3.03
C SER A 68 -8.74 9.38 -2.20
N PHE A 69 -8.02 8.28 -2.43
CA PHE A 69 -8.14 7.08 -1.60
C PHE A 69 -7.73 7.34 -0.15
N GLU A 70 -6.66 8.08 0.11
CA GLU A 70 -6.23 8.42 1.48
C GLU A 70 -7.34 9.13 2.27
N ILE A 71 -8.08 10.04 1.61
CA ILE A 71 -9.24 10.71 2.19
C ILE A 71 -10.34 9.69 2.48
N LEU A 72 -10.69 8.86 1.49
CA LEU A 72 -11.74 7.84 1.62
C LEU A 72 -11.44 6.83 2.72
N VAL A 73 -10.21 6.30 2.82
CA VAL A 73 -9.87 5.32 3.86
C VAL A 73 -9.95 5.93 5.25
N THR A 74 -9.55 7.18 5.42
CA THR A 74 -9.63 7.89 6.71
C THR A 74 -11.08 8.15 7.11
N ARG A 75 -11.92 8.54 6.13
CA ARG A 75 -13.32 8.91 6.33
C ARG A 75 -14.23 7.70 6.52
N LEU A 76 -14.16 6.74 5.60
CA LEU A 76 -15.07 5.59 5.52
C LEU A 76 -14.59 4.39 6.35
N LYS A 77 -13.29 4.33 6.71
CA LYS A 77 -12.70 3.35 7.62
C LYS A 77 -13.07 1.91 7.24
N ASP A 78 -13.71 1.16 8.14
CA ASP A 78 -14.13 -0.22 7.95
C ASP A 78 -15.04 -0.44 6.72
N LYS A 79 -15.78 0.59 6.28
CA LYS A 79 -16.63 0.49 5.07
C LYS A 79 -15.80 0.27 3.80
N MET A 80 -14.52 0.67 3.80
CA MET A 80 -13.61 0.42 2.67
C MET A 80 -13.08 -1.01 2.59
N LYS A 81 -13.29 -1.86 3.62
CA LYS A 81 -12.79 -3.25 3.65
C LYS A 81 -13.20 -4.05 2.42
N VAL A 82 -14.44 -3.85 1.95
CA VAL A 82 -15.00 -4.58 0.79
C VAL A 82 -14.24 -4.27 -0.51
N HIS A 83 -13.60 -3.10 -0.60
CA HIS A 83 -12.86 -2.63 -1.77
C HIS A 83 -11.38 -3.03 -1.77
N LEU A 84 -10.84 -3.52 -0.65
CA LEU A 84 -9.41 -3.82 -0.52
C LEU A 84 -8.93 -4.91 -1.48
N LYS A 85 -9.82 -5.79 -1.95
CA LYS A 85 -9.50 -6.80 -2.96
C LYS A 85 -9.06 -6.16 -4.29
N LEU A 86 -9.65 -5.02 -4.64
CA LEU A 86 -9.32 -4.29 -5.86
C LEU A 86 -8.21 -3.25 -5.62
N LEU A 87 -8.27 -2.54 -4.48
CA LEU A 87 -7.34 -1.45 -4.17
C LEU A 87 -5.91 -1.91 -3.90
N LEU A 88 -5.71 -2.97 -3.10
CA LEU A 88 -4.37 -3.37 -2.67
C LEU A 88 -3.44 -3.76 -3.83
N PRO A 89 -3.86 -4.58 -4.82
CA PRO A 89 -3.02 -4.87 -5.98
C PRO A 89 -2.66 -3.61 -6.78
N ALA A 90 -3.62 -2.69 -6.99
CA ALA A 90 -3.40 -1.45 -7.74
C ALA A 90 -2.35 -0.55 -7.06
N VAL A 91 -2.41 -0.42 -5.73
CA VAL A 91 -1.42 0.36 -4.96
C VAL A 91 -0.07 -0.36 -4.89
N GLN A 92 -0.05 -1.68 -4.76
CA GLN A 92 1.19 -2.45 -4.73
C GLN A 92 1.99 -2.31 -6.02
N ASP A 93 1.34 -2.30 -7.18
CA ASP A 93 2.01 -2.05 -8.46
C ASP A 93 2.68 -0.66 -8.50
N ARG A 94 2.11 0.34 -7.81
CA ARG A 94 2.67 1.70 -7.73
C ARG A 94 3.91 1.81 -6.85
N LEU A 95 4.18 0.84 -5.98
CA LEU A 95 5.47 0.75 -5.28
C LEU A 95 6.65 0.55 -6.28
N GLY A 96 6.36 0.02 -7.47
CA GLY A 96 7.30 -0.17 -8.57
C GLY A 96 7.49 1.03 -9.50
N ASP A 97 6.82 2.17 -9.24
CA ASP A 97 6.76 3.28 -10.20
C ASP A 97 8.10 3.99 -10.39
N GLY A 98 8.36 4.49 -11.60
CA GLY A 98 9.59 5.22 -11.93
C GLY A 98 9.72 6.56 -11.21
N LYS A 99 8.61 7.13 -10.70
CA LYS A 99 8.62 8.39 -9.94
C LYS A 99 8.61 8.13 -8.43
N GLU A 100 9.60 8.68 -7.74
CA GLU A 100 9.73 8.58 -6.28
C GLU A 100 8.47 9.02 -5.54
N GLN A 101 7.91 10.17 -5.91
CA GLN A 101 6.66 10.69 -5.32
C GLN A 101 5.50 9.68 -5.39
N VAL A 102 5.39 8.92 -6.48
CA VAL A 102 4.33 7.91 -6.63
C VAL A 102 4.56 6.74 -5.66
N ARG A 103 5.82 6.32 -5.52
CA ARG A 103 6.18 5.23 -4.59
C ARG A 103 5.95 5.62 -3.13
N GLU A 104 6.38 6.82 -2.74
CA GLU A 104 6.18 7.35 -1.39
C GLU A 104 4.70 7.44 -1.04
N GLN A 105 3.88 7.93 -1.97
CA GLN A 105 2.44 8.05 -1.74
C GLN A 105 1.74 6.69 -1.71
N ALA A 106 2.12 5.75 -2.59
CA ALA A 106 1.60 4.38 -2.53
C ALA A 106 1.91 3.72 -1.18
N HIS A 107 3.13 3.90 -0.68
CA HIS A 107 3.53 3.45 0.64
C HIS A 107 2.70 4.10 1.76
N GLY A 108 2.54 5.42 1.74
CA GLY A 108 1.71 6.14 2.72
C GLY A 108 0.24 5.69 2.72
N LEU A 109 -0.32 5.43 1.54
CA LEU A 109 -1.69 4.91 1.40
C LEU A 109 -1.82 3.50 2.01
N LEU A 110 -0.84 2.62 1.82
CA LEU A 110 -0.85 1.30 2.46
C LEU A 110 -0.88 1.41 3.99
N LEU A 111 -0.08 2.29 4.58
CA LEU A 111 -0.08 2.54 6.03
C LEU A 111 -1.45 3.06 6.50
N LYS A 112 -2.06 4.01 5.78
CA LYS A 112 -3.42 4.50 6.11
C LYS A 112 -4.49 3.41 6.03
N ILE A 113 -4.40 2.51 5.03
CA ILE A 113 -5.30 1.35 4.95
C ILE A 113 -5.14 0.46 6.19
N MET A 114 -3.90 0.23 6.64
CA MET A 114 -3.60 -0.56 7.85
C MET A 114 -4.06 0.12 9.15
N GLU A 115 -4.11 1.45 9.16
CA GLU A 115 -4.51 2.23 10.33
C GLU A 115 -6.04 2.35 10.44
N PHE A 116 -6.72 2.70 9.34
CA PHE A 116 -8.12 3.10 9.35
C PHE A 116 -9.09 2.04 8.83
N CYS A 117 -8.64 1.14 7.95
CA CYS A 117 -9.54 0.23 7.27
C CYS A 117 -9.41 -1.21 7.73
N THR A 118 -8.22 -1.72 8.06
CA THR A 118 -8.05 -3.11 8.45
C THR A 118 -6.72 -3.32 9.16
N SER A 119 -6.52 -4.42 9.89
CA SER A 119 -5.24 -4.67 10.56
C SER A 119 -4.05 -4.81 9.57
N PRO A 120 -2.81 -4.46 10.00
CA PRO A 120 -1.60 -4.72 9.23
C PRO A 120 -1.50 -6.16 8.72
N GLN A 121 -1.83 -7.15 9.56
CA GLN A 121 -1.83 -8.56 9.17
C GLN A 121 -2.70 -8.84 7.93
N MET A 122 -3.91 -8.30 7.87
CA MET A 122 -4.83 -8.55 6.76
C MET A 122 -4.35 -7.91 5.45
N VAL A 123 -3.66 -6.77 5.53
CA VAL A 123 -3.02 -6.17 4.36
C VAL A 123 -1.84 -7.03 3.91
N TRP A 124 -0.95 -7.39 4.84
CA TRP A 124 0.25 -8.16 4.53
C TRP A 124 -0.06 -9.55 3.99
N ASP A 125 -1.13 -10.20 4.43
CA ASP A 125 -1.61 -11.47 3.87
C ASP A 125 -1.88 -11.40 2.36
N LYS A 126 -2.19 -10.19 1.85
CA LYS A 126 -2.40 -9.93 0.42
C LYS A 126 -1.14 -9.43 -0.27
N LEU A 127 -0.23 -8.73 0.41
CA LEU A 127 0.97 -8.15 -0.19
C LEU A 127 2.16 -9.12 -0.29
N MET A 128 2.12 -10.30 0.35
CA MET A 128 3.26 -11.25 0.40
C MET A 128 3.83 -11.63 -0.98
N PHE A 129 3.03 -11.60 -2.05
CA PHE A 129 3.53 -11.90 -3.40
C PHE A 129 4.57 -10.88 -3.90
N GLY A 130 4.63 -9.69 -3.30
CA GLY A 130 5.63 -8.66 -3.59
C GLY A 130 7.06 -9.15 -3.40
N PHE A 131 7.31 -10.02 -2.42
CA PHE A 131 8.63 -10.63 -2.20
C PHE A 131 9.09 -11.52 -3.36
N LYS A 132 8.18 -12.00 -4.21
CA LYS A 132 8.50 -12.87 -5.36
C LYS A 132 8.29 -12.16 -6.70
N HIS A 133 8.11 -10.84 -6.69
CA HIS A 133 7.79 -10.10 -7.90
C HIS A 133 8.97 -10.08 -8.89
N LYS A 134 8.71 -10.12 -10.20
CA LYS A 134 9.76 -10.13 -11.24
C LYS A 134 10.62 -8.86 -11.27
N ASN A 135 10.01 -7.71 -10.97
CA ASN A 135 10.70 -6.43 -10.85
C ASN A 135 11.43 -6.34 -9.50
N ASN A 136 12.76 -6.18 -9.54
CA ASN A 136 13.61 -6.06 -8.35
C ASN A 136 13.21 -4.87 -7.46
N HIS A 137 12.80 -3.76 -8.06
CA HIS A 137 12.36 -2.57 -7.34
C HIS A 137 11.12 -2.84 -6.49
N VAL A 138 10.18 -3.64 -7.01
CA VAL A 138 8.99 -4.05 -6.23
C VAL A 138 9.41 -4.92 -5.05
N ARG A 139 10.37 -5.84 -5.22
CA ARG A 139 10.87 -6.68 -4.11
C ARG A 139 11.55 -5.83 -3.03
N GLU A 140 12.44 -4.92 -3.43
CA GLU A 140 13.12 -3.98 -2.54
C GLU A 140 12.11 -3.15 -1.74
N ILE A 141 11.18 -2.48 -2.43
CA ILE A 141 10.20 -1.61 -1.77
C ILE A 141 9.21 -2.43 -0.93
N THR A 142 8.91 -3.68 -1.28
CA THR A 142 8.12 -4.58 -0.42
C THR A 142 8.84 -4.80 0.92
N CYS A 143 10.15 -5.06 0.92
CA CYS A 143 10.92 -5.18 2.16
C CYS A 143 10.92 -3.88 2.97
N SER A 144 11.15 -2.73 2.32
CA SER A 144 11.12 -1.43 2.98
C SER A 144 9.75 -1.09 3.58
N CYS A 145 8.67 -1.44 2.88
CA CYS A 145 7.30 -1.27 3.36
C CYS A 145 7.01 -2.12 4.60
N LEU A 146 7.54 -3.35 4.65
CA LEU A 146 7.42 -4.21 5.82
C LEU A 146 8.15 -3.62 7.02
N THR A 147 9.38 -3.13 6.82
CA THR A 147 10.14 -2.43 7.87
C THR A 147 9.36 -1.25 8.41
N ALA A 148 8.83 -0.38 7.55
CA ALA A 148 8.02 0.76 7.96
C ALA A 148 6.75 0.32 8.70
N THR A 149 6.06 -0.74 8.24
CA THR A 149 4.89 -1.29 8.94
C THR A 149 5.25 -1.69 10.37
N ILE A 150 6.36 -2.40 10.55
CA ILE A 150 6.84 -2.84 11.87
C ILE A 150 7.18 -1.62 12.74
N SER A 151 7.90 -0.64 12.20
CA SER A 151 8.28 0.56 12.95
C SER A 151 7.07 1.42 13.34
N THR A 152 6.03 1.47 12.50
CA THR A 152 4.80 2.25 12.77
C THR A 152 3.84 1.56 13.73
N PHE A 153 3.54 0.28 13.51
CA PHE A 153 2.49 -0.43 14.25
C PHE A 153 3.02 -1.37 15.36
N GLY A 154 4.35 -1.47 15.48
CA GLY A 154 5.01 -2.42 16.34
C GLY A 154 4.90 -3.84 15.81
N THR A 155 5.78 -4.73 16.25
CA THR A 155 5.83 -6.09 15.68
C THR A 155 4.63 -6.97 15.98
N LYS A 156 3.93 -6.78 17.10
CA LYS A 156 2.76 -7.62 17.44
C LYS A 156 1.62 -7.51 16.43
N CYS A 157 1.68 -6.55 15.50
CA CYS A 157 0.71 -6.42 14.43
C CYS A 157 0.84 -7.48 13.32
N LEU A 158 1.94 -8.24 13.29
CA LEU A 158 2.22 -9.27 12.28
C LEU A 158 2.67 -10.61 12.87
N SER A 159 2.28 -11.69 12.20
CA SER A 159 2.84 -13.03 12.30
C SER A 159 4.00 -13.15 11.32
N PHE A 160 5.21 -13.31 11.86
CA PHE A 160 6.43 -13.38 11.06
C PHE A 160 6.74 -14.79 10.57
N MET A 161 6.01 -15.81 11.03
CA MET A 161 6.23 -17.21 10.66
C MET A 161 6.18 -17.44 9.14
N ARG A 162 5.31 -16.71 8.43
CA ARG A 162 5.20 -16.76 6.97
C ARG A 162 6.16 -15.80 6.27
N THR A 163 6.51 -14.69 6.92
CA THR A 163 7.26 -13.59 6.31
C THR A 163 8.77 -13.82 6.34
N VAL A 164 9.30 -14.36 7.45
CA VAL A 164 10.74 -14.60 7.63
C VAL A 164 11.34 -15.50 6.55
N PRO A 165 10.72 -16.64 6.15
CA PRO A 165 11.25 -17.45 5.06
C PRO A 165 11.37 -16.69 3.74
N HIS A 166 10.45 -15.76 3.45
CA HIS A 166 10.53 -14.92 2.26
C HIS A 166 11.71 -13.94 2.32
N LEU A 167 11.92 -13.31 3.48
CA LEU A 167 13.04 -12.38 3.67
C LEU A 167 14.40 -13.09 3.61
N CYS A 168 14.52 -14.28 4.23
CA CYS A 168 15.73 -15.09 4.13
C CYS A 168 16.06 -15.43 2.67
N GLY A 169 15.07 -15.84 1.88
CA GLY A 169 15.28 -16.10 0.44
C GLY A 169 15.73 -14.88 -0.35
N LEU A 170 15.34 -13.67 0.07
CA LEU A 170 15.77 -12.42 -0.58
C LEU A 170 17.20 -12.00 -0.22
N LEU A 171 17.84 -12.62 0.79
CA LEU A 171 19.26 -12.42 1.05
C LEU A 171 20.15 -12.97 -0.07
N GLU A 172 19.62 -13.85 -0.91
CA GLU A 172 20.31 -14.41 -2.09
C GLU A 172 19.87 -13.75 -3.40
N ASP A 173 19.11 -12.65 -3.34
CA ASP A 173 18.64 -11.96 -4.54
C ASP A 173 19.80 -11.47 -5.42
N ALA A 174 19.63 -11.54 -6.75
CA ALA A 174 20.64 -11.05 -7.70
C ALA A 174 20.93 -9.54 -7.54
N ASN A 175 19.94 -8.74 -7.11
CA ASN A 175 20.10 -7.31 -6.90
C ASN A 175 20.53 -7.01 -5.44
N GLY A 176 21.62 -6.24 -5.26
CA GLY A 176 22.13 -5.87 -3.94
C GLY A 176 21.19 -5.04 -3.07
N GLN A 177 20.43 -4.12 -3.67
CA GLN A 177 19.48 -3.27 -2.92
C GLN A 177 18.34 -4.11 -2.32
N VAL A 178 17.91 -5.17 -3.02
CA VAL A 178 16.92 -6.11 -2.50
C VAL A 178 17.47 -6.87 -1.30
N ARG A 179 18.73 -7.33 -1.38
CA ARG A 179 19.41 -8.01 -0.27
C ARG A 179 19.53 -7.09 0.95
N ASP A 180 19.94 -5.84 0.75
CA ASP A 180 20.11 -4.85 1.81
C ASP A 180 18.76 -4.52 2.48
N ALA A 181 17.70 -4.32 1.68
CA ALA A 181 16.36 -4.07 2.20
C ALA A 181 15.81 -5.27 3.00
N ALA A 182 16.05 -6.49 2.53
CA ALA A 182 15.66 -7.71 3.23
C ALA A 182 16.40 -7.87 4.57
N LEU A 183 17.71 -7.60 4.58
CA LEU A 183 18.53 -7.60 5.79
C LEU A 183 18.04 -6.57 6.81
N ASN A 184 17.81 -5.33 6.38
CA ASN A 184 17.28 -4.27 7.25
C ASN A 184 15.94 -4.67 7.87
N CYS A 185 15.07 -5.31 7.09
CA CYS A 185 13.80 -5.81 7.58
C CYS A 185 13.97 -6.91 8.65
N LEU A 186 14.87 -7.87 8.41
CA LEU A 186 15.19 -8.91 9.38
C LEU A 186 15.79 -8.35 10.67
N VAL A 187 16.65 -7.33 10.57
CA VAL A 187 17.21 -6.61 11.72
C VAL A 187 16.11 -5.95 12.54
N GLU A 188 15.16 -5.29 11.88
CA GLU A 188 14.01 -4.66 12.56
C GLU A 188 13.14 -5.72 13.26
N ILE A 189 12.83 -6.84 12.58
CA ILE A 189 12.11 -7.96 13.21
C ILE A 189 12.88 -8.47 14.43
N TYR A 190 14.19 -8.70 14.31
CA TYR A 190 15.02 -9.19 15.40
C TYR A 190 15.05 -8.23 16.59
N ARG A 191 15.16 -6.92 16.33
CA ARG A 191 15.17 -5.87 17.37
C ARG A 191 13.97 -5.97 18.31
N HIS A 192 12.81 -6.35 17.77
CA HIS A 192 11.55 -6.36 18.51
C HIS A 192 11.16 -7.74 19.06
N PHE A 193 11.73 -8.86 18.58
CA PHE A 193 11.42 -10.22 19.07
C PHE A 193 12.55 -10.93 19.83
N GLY A 194 13.79 -10.46 19.72
CA GLY A 194 14.95 -11.12 20.31
C GLY A 194 15.05 -12.61 19.92
N ASP A 195 15.40 -13.47 20.88
CA ASP A 195 15.68 -14.89 20.64
C ASP A 195 14.49 -15.73 20.12
N LYS A 196 13.24 -15.26 20.23
CA LYS A 196 12.06 -16.04 19.79
C LYS A 196 11.98 -16.23 18.28
N VAL A 197 12.51 -15.30 17.49
CA VAL A 197 12.55 -15.40 16.01
C VAL A 197 13.91 -15.90 15.53
N ARG A 198 14.90 -15.97 16.43
CA ARG A 198 16.26 -16.45 16.14
C ARG A 198 16.28 -17.89 15.63
N ALA A 199 15.44 -18.78 16.17
CA ALA A 199 15.36 -20.17 15.72
C ALA A 199 14.88 -20.27 14.26
N ASP A 200 13.87 -19.47 13.88
CA ASP A 200 13.35 -19.43 12.51
C ASP A 200 14.36 -18.79 11.54
N ILE A 201 15.05 -17.73 11.97
CA ILE A 201 16.10 -17.08 11.18
C ILE A 201 17.30 -18.04 10.97
N ILE A 202 17.76 -18.73 12.02
CA ILE A 202 18.86 -19.71 11.93
C ILE A 202 18.46 -20.88 11.05
N LYS A 203 17.23 -21.38 11.18
CA LYS A 203 16.72 -22.52 10.40
C LYS A 203 16.56 -22.20 8.91
N ASN A 204 16.15 -20.97 8.59
CA ASN A 204 15.89 -20.54 7.20
C ASN A 204 17.09 -19.83 6.54
N GLY A 205 18.24 -19.74 7.21
CA GLY A 205 19.49 -19.28 6.64
C GLY A 205 19.72 -17.78 6.82
N LEU A 206 20.52 -17.43 7.82
CA LEU A 206 21.46 -16.33 7.66
C LEU A 206 22.72 -16.92 7.00
N PRO A 207 23.22 -16.36 5.88
CA PRO A 207 24.55 -16.72 5.42
C PRO A 207 25.50 -16.51 6.59
N HIS A 208 26.19 -17.60 6.99
CA HIS A 208 27.19 -17.53 8.04
C HIS A 208 28.19 -16.46 7.63
N GLY A 209 28.27 -15.39 8.43
CA GLY A 209 29.10 -14.23 8.14
C GLY A 209 30.48 -14.69 7.68
N ARG A 210 30.85 -14.26 6.47
CA ARG A 210 32.23 -14.30 6.01
C ARG A 210 32.84 -12.92 6.27
#